data_AF-G1QF04-F1
#
_entry.id   AF-G1QF04-F1
#
_cell.length_a   1.000
_cell.length_b   1.000
_cell.length_c   1.000
_cell.angle_alpha   90.00
_cell.angle_beta   90.00
_cell.angle_gamma   90.00
#
_symmetry.space_group_name_H-M   'P 1'
#
loop_
_entity.id
_entity.type
_entity.pdbx_description
1 polymer ?
#
loop_
_entity_poly.entity_id
_entity_poly.type
_entity_poly.pdbx_seq_one_letter_code
_entity_poly.pdbx_strand_id
1 'polypeptide(L)'
;WWSGSRGLSSSPSKILLELGKAQQELQPGASPPAAPPASPRGWPQAQGLIQPQQRKKLAASGQSKIKQGLLPSLDELLFYTIAEGQEKIRVHKFITAFKSTGLRTFDTRLKECMDMLRLTLQTTSDGVMLDKDLFKKCVQNNIVLLMQAFRRKSVIPDFMSFTSHMDELYESAKKQSGGKVADYSPQLTKFSPDLWGVSVCTVDGQRHSIGDTKVPFCLQSCVKPLKYAIVVNDLETEYVHQHVGKEPSGLRFSKLFLNEDDKPHNPMVNAGAIVVTSLKK
;
A
#
# COMPACT_ATOMS: atom_id res chain seq x y z
N TRP A 1 4.03 -18.42 3.02
CA TRP A 1 5.50 -18.27 2.99
C TRP A 1 6.09 -19.64 2.78
N TRP A 2 6.36 -19.97 1.52
CA TRP A 2 6.78 -21.29 1.07
C TRP A 2 8.21 -21.57 1.55
N SER A 3 8.42 -22.71 2.21
CA SER A 3 9.76 -23.27 2.43
C SER A 3 9.88 -24.53 1.57
N GLY A 4 10.91 -24.55 0.73
CA GLY A 4 11.16 -25.58 -0.26
C GLY A 4 11.44 -26.95 0.36
N SER A 5 10.81 -27.97 -0.24
CA SER A 5 11.13 -29.37 0.00
C SER A 5 12.48 -29.69 -0.65
N ARG A 6 13.55 -29.79 0.14
CA ARG A 6 14.69 -30.64 -0.25
C ARG A 6 14.24 -32.09 -0.11
N GLY A 7 14.17 -32.80 -1.23
CA GLY A 7 13.94 -34.23 -1.25
C GLY A 7 15.16 -34.94 -0.65
N LEU A 8 14.96 -35.60 0.49
CA LEU A 8 15.83 -36.67 0.94
C LEU A 8 15.12 -37.99 0.61
N SER A 9 15.62 -38.63 -0.44
CA SER A 9 15.41 -40.06 -0.68
C SER A 9 16.09 -40.84 0.43
N SER A 10 15.33 -41.55 1.27
CA SER A 10 15.78 -42.82 1.89
C SER A 10 14.62 -43.57 2.55
N SER A 11 14.70 -44.89 2.45
CA SER A 11 13.69 -45.90 2.82
C SER A 11 13.25 -45.86 4.30
N PRO A 12 11.99 -46.21 4.65
CA PRO A 12 11.38 -46.04 5.98
C PRO A 12 12.10 -46.73 7.15
N SER A 13 12.97 -47.69 6.90
CA SER A 13 13.58 -48.54 7.93
C SER A 13 14.75 -47.89 8.70
N LYS A 14 15.31 -46.78 8.22
CA LYS A 14 16.45 -46.11 8.90
C LYS A 14 16.07 -44.98 9.86
N ILE A 15 14.83 -44.47 9.80
CA ILE A 15 14.38 -43.35 10.66
C ILE A 15 14.09 -43.80 12.10
N LEU A 16 13.71 -45.07 12.29
CA LEU A 16 13.36 -45.61 13.60
C LEU A 16 14.57 -45.85 14.53
N LEU A 17 15.81 -45.88 14.01
CA LEU A 17 17.00 -46.11 14.84
C LEU A 17 17.60 -44.82 15.42
N GLU A 18 17.36 -43.66 14.79
CA GLU A 18 17.91 -42.37 15.22
C GLU A 18 17.04 -41.64 16.26
N LEU A 19 15.74 -41.96 16.32
CA LEU A 19 14.81 -41.36 17.28
C LEU A 19 15.00 -41.87 18.73
N GLY A 20 15.75 -42.96 18.92
CA GLY A 20 16.00 -43.56 20.25
C GLY A 20 17.15 -42.94 21.04
N LYS A 21 17.92 -42.00 20.47
CA LYS A 21 19.14 -41.45 21.11
C LYS A 21 19.09 -39.97 21.49
N ALA A 22 18.05 -39.23 21.09
CA ALA A 22 17.97 -37.78 21.32
C ALA A 22 17.11 -37.37 22.54
N GLN A 23 16.99 -38.24 23.55
CA GLN A 23 16.09 -38.04 24.69
C GLN A 23 16.81 -37.80 26.03
N GLN A 24 18.07 -37.36 26.00
CA GLN A 24 18.78 -36.88 27.19
C GLN A 24 19.52 -35.58 26.86
N GLU A 25 18.94 -34.47 27.36
CA GLU A 25 19.59 -33.25 27.89
C GLU A 25 18.72 -32.00 27.62
N LEU A 26 17.98 -31.57 28.63
CA LEU A 26 17.49 -30.19 28.75
C LEU A 26 17.68 -29.72 30.20
N GLN A 27 18.49 -28.68 30.38
CA GLN A 27 18.64 -27.89 31.60
C GLN A 27 17.96 -26.52 31.40
N PRO A 28 17.40 -25.86 32.45
CA PRO A 28 16.56 -24.67 32.30
C PRO A 28 17.34 -23.36 32.50
N GLY A 29 16.98 -22.28 31.77
CA GLY A 29 17.57 -20.96 32.03
C GLY A 29 17.00 -19.77 31.25
N ALA A 30 16.63 -18.73 32.02
CA ALA A 30 16.52 -17.29 31.75
C ALA A 30 15.24 -16.68 31.10
N SER A 31 14.54 -15.87 31.91
CA SER A 31 13.45 -14.95 31.56
C SER A 31 13.96 -13.62 30.97
N PRO A 32 13.18 -12.90 30.13
CA PRO A 32 13.58 -11.61 29.54
C PRO A 32 13.25 -10.39 30.43
N PRO A 33 13.96 -9.24 30.28
CA PRO A 33 13.75 -8.04 31.08
C PRO A 33 12.64 -7.11 30.54
N ALA A 34 12.07 -6.30 31.46
CA ALA A 34 10.94 -5.41 31.27
C ALA A 34 11.27 -4.04 30.64
N ALA A 35 10.26 -3.40 30.02
CA ALA A 35 10.33 -2.11 29.32
C ALA A 35 10.13 -0.88 30.24
N PRO A 36 10.69 0.30 29.92
CA PRO A 36 10.55 1.52 30.72
C PRO A 36 9.29 2.37 30.39
N PRO A 37 8.81 3.23 31.31
CA PRO A 37 7.54 3.94 31.19
C PRO A 37 7.60 5.27 30.41
N ALA A 38 6.44 5.68 29.87
CA ALA A 38 6.22 6.88 29.06
C ALA A 38 6.07 8.18 29.89
N SER A 39 6.58 9.30 29.38
CA SER A 39 6.45 10.64 29.97
C SER A 39 5.36 11.49 29.27
N PRO A 40 4.52 12.24 30.00
CA PRO A 40 3.57 13.19 29.41
C PRO A 40 4.16 14.61 29.34
N ARG A 41 4.14 15.25 28.16
CA ARG A 41 4.40 16.70 28.01
C ARG A 41 3.10 17.43 27.63
N GLY A 42 2.57 18.20 28.58
CA GLY A 42 1.52 19.19 28.37
C GLY A 42 2.10 20.53 27.90
N TRP A 43 1.30 21.27 27.13
CA TRP A 43 1.60 22.60 26.61
C TRP A 43 1.25 23.69 27.64
N PRO A 44 2.08 24.73 27.84
CA PRO A 44 1.71 25.83 28.74
C PRO A 44 0.86 26.89 28.03
N GLN A 45 -0.27 27.24 28.66
CA GLN A 45 -1.07 28.43 28.36
C GLN A 45 -0.37 29.69 28.85
N ALA A 46 -0.39 30.75 28.03
CA ALA A 46 -0.01 32.10 28.44
C ALA A 46 -1.21 33.04 28.27
N GLN A 47 -1.68 33.59 29.40
CA GLN A 47 -2.60 34.71 29.47
C GLN A 47 -1.79 36.00 29.67
N GLY A 48 -2.15 37.06 28.94
CA GLY A 48 -1.59 38.40 29.10
C GLY A 48 -2.46 39.44 28.40
N LEU A 49 -3.09 40.29 29.21
CA LEU A 49 -4.03 41.38 28.89
C LEU A 49 -3.34 42.60 28.24
N ILE A 50 -3.93 43.21 27.20
CA ILE A 50 -3.85 44.66 26.91
C ILE A 50 -5.17 45.15 26.27
N GLN A 51 -5.71 46.26 26.80
CA GLN A 51 -6.95 46.95 26.40
C GLN A 51 -6.78 47.84 25.13
N PRO A 52 -7.89 48.24 24.45
CA PRO A 52 -7.84 48.90 23.15
C PRO A 52 -8.01 50.42 23.24
N GLN A 53 -7.02 51.21 22.80
CA GLN A 53 -7.21 52.65 22.55
C GLN A 53 -6.47 53.15 21.30
N GLN A 54 -7.21 53.98 20.54
CA GLN A 54 -6.79 55.02 19.59
C GLN A 54 -6.46 54.62 18.13
N ARG A 55 -7.50 54.77 17.29
CA ARG A 55 -7.46 54.92 15.82
C ARG A 55 -7.75 56.38 15.45
N LYS A 56 -6.92 56.96 14.56
CA LYS A 56 -7.09 58.11 13.62
C LYS A 56 -5.77 58.90 13.60
N LYS A 57 -5.15 59.34 12.50
CA LYS A 57 -5.49 59.56 11.07
C LYS A 57 -4.14 59.72 10.35
N LEU A 58 -4.02 59.26 9.10
CA LEU A 58 -3.54 60.06 7.97
C LEU A 58 -3.67 59.22 6.69
N ALA A 59 -4.68 59.58 5.91
CA ALA A 59 -4.79 59.19 4.51
C ALA A 59 -3.90 60.11 3.68
N ALA A 60 -3.20 59.55 2.70
CA ALA A 60 -3.24 59.98 1.28
C ALA A 60 -1.98 59.54 0.54
N SER A 61 -2.18 58.68 -0.46
CA SER A 61 -1.68 58.80 -1.85
C SER A 61 -1.26 57.42 -2.41
N GLY A 62 -1.73 57.12 -3.63
CA GLY A 62 -1.34 55.95 -4.40
C GLY A 62 -2.39 54.85 -4.44
N GLN A 63 -3.44 55.03 -5.25
CA GLN A 63 -4.33 53.94 -5.66
C GLN A 63 -3.56 52.95 -6.55
N SER A 64 -2.98 51.91 -5.96
CA SER A 64 -2.93 50.60 -6.61
C SER A 64 -3.90 49.70 -5.86
N LYS A 65 -4.87 49.11 -6.57
CA LYS A 65 -5.78 48.13 -5.97
C LYS A 65 -5.01 46.84 -5.70
N ILE A 66 -4.20 46.84 -4.64
CA ILE A 66 -3.77 45.63 -3.95
C ILE A 66 -5.04 45.03 -3.34
N LYS A 67 -5.57 43.96 -3.94
CA LYS A 67 -6.60 43.15 -3.29
C LYS A 67 -5.99 42.63 -1.98
N GLN A 68 -6.56 43.07 -0.87
CA GLN A 68 -6.21 42.70 0.50
C GLN A 68 -6.12 41.17 0.64
N GLY A 69 -4.94 40.68 1.06
CA GLY A 69 -4.77 39.63 2.07
C GLY A 69 -5.56 38.32 1.96
N LEU A 70 -5.99 37.90 0.77
CA LEU A 70 -6.65 36.61 0.60
C LEU A 70 -5.59 35.53 0.41
N LEU A 71 -5.53 34.56 1.32
CA LEU A 71 -4.71 33.36 1.14
C LEU A 71 -5.06 32.74 -0.23
N PRO A 72 -4.07 32.39 -1.08
CA PRO A 72 -4.35 31.81 -2.38
C PRO A 72 -5.16 30.52 -2.21
N SER A 73 -6.14 30.28 -3.08
CA SER A 73 -6.92 29.04 -3.00
C SER A 73 -6.04 27.83 -3.35
N LEU A 74 -6.46 26.63 -2.96
CA LEU A 74 -5.65 25.42 -3.14
C LEU A 74 -5.30 25.15 -4.60
N ASP A 75 -6.23 25.42 -5.52
CA ASP A 75 -6.02 25.34 -6.96
C ASP A 75 -4.98 26.34 -7.46
N GLU A 76 -4.95 27.57 -6.93
CA GLU A 76 -3.93 28.58 -7.28
C GLU A 76 -2.54 28.16 -6.77
N LEU A 77 -2.47 27.66 -5.54
CA LEU A 77 -1.22 27.14 -4.96
C LEU A 77 -0.67 25.98 -5.80
N LEU A 78 -1.55 25.06 -6.22
CA LEU A 78 -1.16 23.95 -7.08
C LEU A 78 -0.68 24.44 -8.45
N PHE A 79 -1.40 25.39 -9.04
CA PHE A 79 -1.05 25.97 -10.33
C PHE A 79 0.36 26.56 -10.28
N TYR A 80 0.66 27.43 -9.31
CA TYR A 80 1.98 28.05 -9.19
C TYR A 80 3.09 27.03 -8.90
N THR A 81 2.78 25.96 -8.16
CA THR A 81 3.74 24.87 -7.90
C THR A 81 4.19 24.19 -9.19
N ILE A 82 3.29 24.03 -10.17
CA ILE A 82 3.56 23.31 -11.42
C ILE A 82 4.03 24.26 -12.53
N ALA A 83 3.51 25.49 -12.55
CA ALA A 83 3.83 26.50 -13.55
C ALA A 83 5.26 27.04 -13.42
N GLU A 84 5.88 26.96 -12.23
CA GLU A 84 7.26 27.41 -11.99
C GLU A 84 7.50 28.86 -12.48
N GLY A 85 6.52 29.75 -12.24
CA GLY A 85 6.57 31.15 -12.64
C GLY A 85 6.04 31.46 -14.05
N GLN A 86 5.58 30.47 -14.81
CA GLN A 86 4.93 30.68 -16.11
C GLN A 86 3.44 31.03 -15.97
N GLU A 87 2.88 31.76 -16.94
CA GLU A 87 1.45 32.12 -16.97
C GLU A 87 0.53 30.96 -17.37
N LYS A 88 1.08 29.93 -18.03
CA LYS A 88 0.34 28.76 -18.53
C LYS A 88 1.12 27.48 -18.27
N ILE A 89 0.42 26.37 -18.08
CA ILE A 89 0.98 25.04 -17.85
C ILE A 89 0.76 24.18 -19.09
N ARG A 90 1.82 23.54 -19.60
CA ARG A 90 1.68 22.48 -20.61
C ARG A 90 1.03 21.24 -19.99
N VAL A 91 0.00 20.68 -20.62
CA VAL A 91 -0.69 19.48 -20.11
C VAL A 91 0.27 18.30 -19.95
N HIS A 92 1.20 18.11 -20.88
CA HIS A 92 2.22 17.06 -20.74
C HIS A 92 3.09 17.26 -19.48
N LYS A 93 3.44 18.51 -19.13
CA LYS A 93 4.19 18.83 -17.90
C LYS A 93 3.37 18.45 -16.66
N PHE A 94 2.09 18.83 -16.64
CA PHE A 94 1.17 18.43 -15.56
C PHE A 94 1.09 16.91 -15.41
N ILE A 95 0.84 16.17 -16.50
CA ILE A 95 0.73 14.70 -16.47
C ILE A 95 2.04 14.04 -16.03
N THR A 96 3.19 14.57 -16.47
CA THR A 96 4.51 14.05 -16.10
C THR A 96 4.78 14.26 -14.61
N ALA A 97 4.58 15.48 -14.11
CA ALA A 97 4.74 15.81 -12.69
C ALA A 97 3.74 15.05 -11.81
N PHE A 98 2.53 14.82 -12.33
CA PHE A 98 1.53 13.99 -11.68
C PHE A 98 1.98 12.52 -11.60
N LYS A 99 2.48 11.93 -12.70
CA LYS A 99 3.01 10.55 -12.70
C LYS A 99 4.21 10.39 -11.78
N SER A 100 5.05 11.41 -11.60
CA SER A 100 6.18 11.35 -10.66
C SER A 100 5.75 11.30 -9.19
N THR A 101 4.49 11.62 -8.87
CA THR A 101 3.94 11.36 -7.52
C THR A 101 3.69 9.87 -7.27
N GLY A 102 3.74 9.03 -8.30
CA GLY A 102 3.40 7.60 -8.23
C GLY A 102 1.94 7.28 -8.52
N LEU A 103 1.05 8.28 -8.53
CA LEU A 103 -0.34 8.11 -8.93
C LEU A 103 -0.46 7.85 -10.45
N ARG A 104 -1.50 7.12 -10.85
CA ARG A 104 -1.74 6.75 -12.25
C ARG A 104 -2.89 7.58 -12.83
N THR A 105 -2.83 7.85 -14.12
CA THR A 105 -3.87 8.65 -14.83
C THR A 105 -5.23 7.94 -14.94
N PHE A 106 -5.30 6.67 -14.55
CA PHE A 106 -6.52 5.86 -14.51
C PHE A 106 -6.95 5.56 -13.06
N ASP A 107 -6.44 6.32 -12.08
CA ASP A 107 -6.97 6.30 -10.72
C ASP A 107 -8.44 6.76 -10.73
N THR A 108 -9.34 5.96 -10.18
CA THR A 108 -10.78 6.23 -10.18
C THR A 108 -11.12 7.52 -9.44
N ARG A 109 -10.33 7.91 -8.43
CA ARG A 109 -10.51 9.14 -7.66
C ARG A 109 -10.13 10.40 -8.43
N LEU A 110 -9.58 10.25 -9.64
CA LEU A 110 -9.16 11.34 -10.53
C LEU A 110 -9.93 11.36 -11.85
N LYS A 111 -11.00 10.56 -11.95
CA LYS A 111 -11.77 10.42 -13.17
C LYS A 111 -12.28 11.77 -13.67
N GLU A 112 -12.85 12.59 -12.80
CA GLU A 112 -13.42 13.90 -13.15
C GLU A 112 -12.34 14.84 -13.69
N CYS A 113 -11.18 14.93 -13.02
CA CYS A 113 -10.05 15.72 -13.48
C CYS A 113 -9.54 15.26 -14.86
N MET A 114 -9.39 13.95 -15.06
CA MET A 114 -8.90 13.41 -16.33
C MET A 114 -9.93 13.59 -17.47
N ASP A 115 -11.22 13.48 -17.17
CA ASP A 115 -12.29 13.73 -18.15
C ASP A 115 -12.38 15.22 -18.52
N MET A 116 -12.28 16.12 -17.55
CA MET A 116 -12.23 17.56 -17.79
C MET A 116 -11.00 17.97 -18.60
N LEU A 117 -9.82 17.40 -18.29
CA LEU A 117 -8.61 17.63 -19.08
C LEU A 117 -8.81 17.20 -20.53
N ARG A 118 -9.39 16.02 -20.78
CA ARG A 118 -9.69 15.54 -22.15
C ARG A 118 -10.64 16.49 -22.88
N LEU A 119 -11.70 16.95 -22.21
CA LEU A 119 -12.67 17.89 -22.79
C LEU A 119 -12.01 19.24 -23.14
N THR A 120 -11.18 19.77 -22.24
CA THR A 120 -10.47 21.04 -22.47
C THR A 120 -9.47 20.95 -23.62
N LEU A 121 -8.77 19.81 -23.75
CA LEU A 121 -7.85 19.56 -24.86
C LEU A 121 -8.55 19.50 -26.22
N GLN A 122 -9.81 19.05 -26.28
CA GLN A 122 -10.60 18.97 -27.52
C GLN A 122 -11.22 20.30 -27.95
N THR A 123 -11.47 21.20 -27.00
CA THR A 123 -12.23 22.44 -27.21
C THR A 123 -11.35 23.68 -27.41
N THR A 124 -10.07 23.61 -27.06
CA THR A 124 -9.15 24.75 -27.10
C THR A 124 -8.26 24.70 -28.35
N SER A 125 -8.16 25.81 -29.10
CA SER A 125 -7.32 25.91 -30.31
C SER A 125 -5.82 25.69 -30.06
N ASP A 126 -5.35 26.04 -28.85
CA ASP A 126 -3.95 25.88 -28.40
C ASP A 126 -3.67 24.48 -27.83
N GLY A 127 -4.69 23.61 -27.68
CA GLY A 127 -4.65 22.14 -27.48
C GLY A 127 -3.70 21.52 -26.45
N VAL A 128 -2.89 22.30 -25.75
CA VAL A 128 -1.67 21.86 -25.05
C VAL A 128 -1.43 22.71 -23.79
N MET A 129 -1.91 23.95 -23.78
CA MET A 129 -1.69 24.92 -22.68
C MET A 129 -2.94 25.10 -21.82
N LEU A 130 -2.75 25.10 -20.50
CA LEU A 130 -3.77 25.41 -19.51
C LEU A 130 -3.43 26.75 -18.87
N ASP A 131 -4.32 27.72 -19.02
CA ASP A 131 -4.31 28.90 -18.15
C ASP A 131 -4.85 28.54 -16.75
N LYS A 132 -4.82 29.52 -15.86
CA LYS A 132 -5.22 29.36 -14.46
C LYS A 132 -6.70 28.95 -14.31
N ASP A 133 -7.60 29.50 -15.13
CA ASP A 133 -9.03 29.24 -15.03
C ASP A 133 -9.40 27.86 -15.58
N LEU A 134 -8.79 27.47 -16.70
CA LEU A 134 -8.92 26.12 -17.27
C LEU A 134 -8.33 25.07 -16.32
N PHE A 135 -7.16 25.34 -15.74
CA PHE A 135 -6.54 24.47 -14.75
C PHE A 135 -7.47 24.27 -13.55
N LYS A 136 -8.00 25.36 -12.99
CA LYS A 136 -8.96 25.32 -11.88
C LYS A 136 -10.17 24.46 -12.20
N LYS A 137 -10.79 24.64 -13.37
CA LYS A 137 -11.94 23.84 -13.83
C LYS A 137 -11.61 22.35 -13.92
N CYS A 138 -10.39 22.00 -14.31
CA CYS A 138 -9.94 20.61 -14.38
C CYS A 138 -9.74 20.00 -13.00
N VAL A 139 -9.07 20.70 -12.08
CA VAL A 139 -8.62 20.10 -10.81
C VAL A 139 -9.62 20.24 -9.66
N GLN A 140 -10.61 21.13 -9.75
CA GLN A 140 -11.47 21.51 -8.62
C GLN A 140 -12.13 20.33 -7.88
N ASN A 141 -12.57 19.30 -8.61
CA ASN A 141 -13.27 18.15 -8.02
C ASN A 141 -12.33 17.17 -7.31
N ASN A 142 -11.02 17.23 -7.60
CA ASN A 142 -10.04 16.30 -7.07
C ASN A 142 -8.85 17.03 -6.40
N ILE A 143 -9.02 18.32 -6.07
CA ILE A 143 -7.94 19.22 -5.64
C ILE A 143 -7.27 18.75 -4.35
N VAL A 144 -8.01 18.16 -3.42
CA VAL A 144 -7.46 17.69 -2.14
C VAL A 144 -6.44 16.57 -2.35
N LEU A 145 -6.78 15.58 -3.18
CA LEU A 145 -5.89 14.46 -3.52
C LEU A 145 -4.67 14.95 -4.30
N LEU A 146 -4.87 15.83 -5.29
CA LEU A 146 -3.78 16.42 -6.06
C LEU A 146 -2.83 17.20 -5.16
N MET A 147 -3.37 18.03 -4.26
CA MET A 147 -2.56 18.78 -3.29
C MET A 147 -1.78 17.88 -2.34
N GLN A 148 -2.37 16.77 -1.88
CA GLN A 148 -1.66 15.79 -1.07
C GLN A 148 -0.47 15.19 -1.85
N ALA A 149 -0.70 14.80 -3.10
CA ALA A 149 0.33 14.19 -3.95
C ALA A 149 1.47 15.17 -4.27
N PHE A 150 1.15 16.38 -4.75
CA PHE A 150 2.14 17.38 -5.16
C PHE A 150 2.88 18.02 -3.98
N ARG A 151 2.28 18.09 -2.79
CA ARG A 151 2.96 18.55 -1.56
C ARG A 151 3.76 17.45 -0.85
N ARG A 152 3.96 16.30 -1.50
CA ARG A 152 4.69 15.16 -0.96
C ARG A 152 4.13 14.68 0.40
N LYS A 153 2.80 14.75 0.55
CA LYS A 153 2.07 14.26 1.74
C LYS A 153 1.55 12.83 1.58
N SER A 154 1.97 12.14 0.53
CA SER A 154 1.77 10.70 0.42
C SER A 154 2.69 9.96 1.41
N VAL A 155 2.30 8.75 1.78
CA VAL A 155 3.01 7.84 2.70
C VAL A 155 4.44 7.58 2.24
N ILE A 156 4.69 7.59 0.93
CA ILE A 156 6.04 7.61 0.34
C ILE A 156 6.20 8.94 -0.40
N PRO A 157 6.85 9.95 0.21
CA PRO A 157 7.04 11.29 -0.37
C PRO A 157 7.86 11.31 -1.67
N ASP A 158 8.96 10.56 -1.71
CA ASP A 158 9.84 10.43 -2.88
C ASP A 158 9.63 9.07 -3.54
N PHE A 159 8.54 8.96 -4.29
CA PHE A 159 8.15 7.71 -4.92
C PHE A 159 9.12 7.27 -6.02
N MET A 160 9.73 8.22 -6.75
CA MET A 160 10.65 7.90 -7.85
C MET A 160 11.94 7.24 -7.33
N SER A 161 12.52 7.80 -6.27
CA SER A 161 13.67 7.19 -5.60
C SER A 161 13.32 5.80 -5.04
N PHE A 162 12.15 5.66 -4.40
CA PHE A 162 11.66 4.37 -3.94
C PHE A 162 11.53 3.34 -5.08
N THR A 163 10.96 3.72 -6.22
CA THR A 163 10.81 2.81 -7.36
C THR A 163 12.14 2.40 -7.98
N SER A 164 13.15 3.27 -7.98
CA SER A 164 14.51 2.92 -8.42
C SER A 164 15.09 1.79 -7.57
N HIS A 165 14.95 1.86 -6.24
CA HIS A 165 15.39 0.77 -5.36
C HIS A 165 14.57 -0.51 -5.58
N MET A 166 13.27 -0.40 -5.89
CA MET A 166 12.45 -1.56 -6.25
C MET A 166 12.93 -2.23 -7.54
N ASP A 167 13.38 -1.45 -8.53
CA ASP A 167 13.98 -1.96 -9.77
C ASP A 167 15.29 -2.71 -9.49
N GLU A 168 16.15 -2.17 -8.62
CA GLU A 168 17.40 -2.83 -8.20
C GLU A 168 17.14 -4.15 -7.46
N LEU A 169 16.16 -4.17 -6.54
CA LEU A 169 15.75 -5.38 -5.83
C LEU A 169 15.15 -6.42 -6.79
N TYR A 170 14.34 -5.97 -7.75
CA TYR A 170 13.80 -6.83 -8.80
C TYR A 170 14.91 -7.51 -9.59
N GLU A 171 15.91 -6.76 -10.07
CA GLU A 171 17.03 -7.29 -10.85
C GLU A 171 17.95 -8.21 -10.02
N SER A 172 18.14 -7.89 -8.74
CA SER A 172 18.89 -8.76 -7.83
C SER A 172 18.18 -10.11 -7.61
N ALA A 173 16.87 -10.08 -7.33
CA ALA A 173 16.08 -11.28 -7.10
C ALA A 173 15.89 -12.13 -8.37
N LYS A 174 15.78 -11.49 -9.54
CA LYS A 174 15.62 -12.17 -10.84
C LYS A 174 16.77 -13.13 -11.17
N LYS A 175 17.97 -12.90 -10.63
CA LYS A 175 19.14 -13.76 -10.83
C LYS A 175 19.02 -15.12 -10.13
N GLN A 176 18.04 -15.29 -9.25
CA GLN A 176 17.78 -16.56 -8.58
C GLN A 176 17.00 -17.51 -9.50
N SER A 177 17.72 -18.36 -10.23
CA SER A 177 17.13 -19.36 -11.16
C SER A 177 16.78 -20.71 -10.51
N GLY A 178 16.92 -20.81 -9.18
CA GLY A 178 16.61 -22.02 -8.43
C GLY A 178 15.11 -22.24 -8.21
N GLY A 179 14.76 -23.42 -7.71
CA GLY A 179 13.37 -23.81 -7.41
C GLY A 179 12.81 -24.80 -8.43
N LYS A 180 11.55 -25.20 -8.24
CA LYS A 180 10.83 -26.10 -9.14
C LYS A 180 9.41 -25.58 -9.32
N VAL A 181 8.97 -25.47 -10.56
CA VAL A 181 7.57 -25.15 -10.88
C VAL A 181 6.67 -26.22 -10.27
N ALA A 182 5.55 -25.80 -9.69
CA ALA A 182 4.58 -26.72 -9.11
C ALA A 182 4.02 -27.67 -10.18
N ASP A 183 4.27 -28.97 -10.00
CA ASP A 183 3.99 -30.00 -10.99
C ASP A 183 2.85 -30.96 -10.61
N TYR A 184 2.22 -30.73 -9.46
CA TYR A 184 1.06 -31.50 -9.00
C TYR A 184 -0.24 -31.15 -9.77
N SER A 185 -0.24 -30.11 -10.61
CA SER A 185 -1.39 -29.68 -11.41
C SER A 185 -0.95 -29.33 -12.84
N PRO A 186 -1.54 -29.93 -13.89
CA PRO A 186 -1.18 -29.68 -15.29
C PRO A 186 -1.34 -28.23 -15.76
N GLN A 187 -2.14 -27.44 -15.04
CA GLN A 187 -2.32 -26.01 -15.32
C GLN A 187 -1.15 -25.18 -14.81
N LEU A 188 -0.51 -25.60 -13.71
CA LEU A 188 0.64 -24.89 -13.13
C LEU A 188 1.95 -25.22 -13.85
N THR A 189 2.08 -26.41 -14.42
CA THR A 189 3.26 -26.82 -15.22
C THR A 189 3.43 -26.03 -16.51
N LYS A 190 2.39 -25.32 -16.97
CA LYS A 190 2.42 -24.54 -18.22
C LYS A 190 3.16 -23.20 -18.07
N PHE A 191 3.39 -22.74 -16.84
CA PHE A 191 4.08 -21.47 -16.61
C PHE A 191 5.59 -21.63 -16.77
N SER A 192 6.20 -20.68 -17.49
CA SER A 192 7.65 -20.64 -17.62
C SER A 192 8.29 -20.32 -16.26
N PRO A 193 9.38 -21.00 -15.86
CA PRO A 193 10.14 -20.67 -14.65
C PRO A 193 10.77 -19.28 -14.70
N ASP A 194 10.90 -18.68 -15.90
CA ASP A 194 11.52 -17.37 -16.09
C ASP A 194 10.56 -16.19 -15.84
N LEU A 195 9.27 -16.47 -15.59
CA LEU A 195 8.29 -15.42 -15.29
C LEU A 195 8.56 -14.80 -13.93
N TRP A 196 8.82 -13.50 -13.92
CA TRP A 196 9.12 -12.75 -12.71
C TRP A 196 8.51 -11.35 -12.76
N GLY A 197 7.61 -11.07 -11.82
CA GLY A 197 6.87 -9.81 -11.76
C GLY A 197 6.71 -9.31 -10.33
N VAL A 198 6.92 -8.01 -10.14
CA VAL A 198 6.74 -7.31 -8.85
C VAL A 198 5.79 -6.14 -9.07
N SER A 199 4.76 -6.02 -8.23
CA SER A 199 3.84 -4.87 -8.24
C SER A 199 3.64 -4.33 -6.83
N VAL A 200 3.63 -3.01 -6.72
CA VAL A 200 3.44 -2.26 -5.49
C VAL A 200 2.25 -1.32 -5.64
N CYS A 201 1.41 -1.27 -4.61
CA CYS A 201 0.37 -0.26 -4.43
C CYS A 201 0.43 0.23 -2.98
N THR A 202 0.62 1.53 -2.78
CA THR A 202 0.58 2.13 -1.43
C THR A 202 -0.86 2.38 -0.99
N VAL A 203 -1.06 2.65 0.30
CA VAL A 203 -2.38 3.02 0.86
C VAL A 203 -2.93 4.31 0.26
N ASP A 204 -2.07 5.20 -0.25
CA ASP A 204 -2.47 6.42 -0.96
C ASP A 204 -2.75 6.20 -2.45
N GLY A 205 -2.54 4.98 -2.96
CA GLY A 205 -2.76 4.63 -4.37
C GLY A 205 -1.57 4.88 -5.30
N GLN A 206 -0.37 5.13 -4.77
CA GLN A 206 0.85 5.20 -5.58
C GLN A 206 1.21 3.80 -6.08
N ARG A 207 1.58 3.66 -7.36
CA ARG A 207 1.70 2.34 -8.01
C ARG A 207 2.93 2.22 -8.88
N HIS A 208 3.65 1.12 -8.71
CA HIS A 208 4.80 0.72 -9.53
C HIS A 208 4.75 -0.77 -9.86
N SER A 209 5.20 -1.15 -11.06
CA SER A 209 5.16 -2.52 -11.56
C SER A 209 6.36 -2.78 -12.47
N ILE A 210 7.04 -3.91 -12.28
CA ILE A 210 8.29 -4.29 -12.96
C ILE A 210 8.20 -5.77 -13.35
N GLY A 211 8.59 -6.11 -14.58
CA GLY A 211 8.53 -7.47 -15.11
C GLY A 211 7.13 -7.94 -15.54
N ASP A 212 6.85 -9.24 -15.41
CA ASP A 212 5.68 -9.94 -15.99
C ASP A 212 4.37 -9.73 -15.20
N THR A 213 4.13 -8.50 -14.75
CA THR A 213 3.03 -8.12 -13.84
C THR A 213 1.62 -8.19 -14.42
N LYS A 214 1.51 -8.32 -15.74
CA LYS A 214 0.22 -8.40 -16.45
C LYS A 214 -0.14 -9.83 -16.85
N VAL A 215 0.70 -10.81 -16.53
CA VAL A 215 0.42 -12.22 -16.77
C VAL A 215 -0.53 -12.73 -15.68
N PRO A 216 -1.75 -13.18 -16.01
CA PRO A 216 -2.68 -13.70 -15.03
C PRO A 216 -2.21 -15.06 -14.50
N PHE A 217 -2.39 -15.30 -13.20
CA PHE A 217 -2.16 -16.59 -12.55
C PHE A 217 -3.17 -16.83 -11.43
N CYS A 218 -3.36 -18.08 -11.04
CA CYS A 218 -4.29 -18.43 -9.97
C CYS A 218 -3.72 -18.01 -8.59
N LEU A 219 -4.55 -17.41 -7.73
CA LEU A 219 -4.13 -16.97 -6.39
C LEU A 219 -3.67 -18.11 -5.47
N GLN A 220 -4.16 -19.33 -5.70
CA GLN A 220 -3.86 -20.49 -4.85
C GLN A 220 -4.10 -20.17 -3.36
N SER A 221 -3.17 -20.56 -2.47
CA SER A 221 -3.31 -20.31 -1.02
C SER A 221 -3.32 -18.83 -0.63
N CYS A 222 -2.94 -17.90 -1.52
CA CYS A 222 -3.03 -16.46 -1.23
C CYS A 222 -4.48 -15.97 -1.06
N VAL A 223 -5.49 -16.75 -1.47
CA VAL A 223 -6.91 -16.42 -1.27
C VAL A 223 -7.39 -16.63 0.18
N LYS A 224 -6.69 -17.45 0.97
CA LYS A 224 -7.10 -17.80 2.35
C LYS A 224 -7.29 -16.57 3.26
N PRO A 225 -6.34 -15.63 3.38
CA PRO A 225 -6.53 -14.43 4.19
C PRO A 225 -7.68 -13.55 3.71
N LEU A 226 -7.90 -13.45 2.39
CA LEU A 226 -9.01 -12.68 1.82
C LEU A 226 -10.37 -13.27 2.24
N LYS A 227 -10.53 -14.59 2.11
CA LYS A 227 -11.73 -15.29 2.55
C LYS A 227 -11.97 -15.09 4.05
N TYR A 228 -10.93 -15.28 4.86
CA TYR A 228 -11.05 -15.07 6.30
C TYR A 228 -11.49 -13.66 6.67
N ALA A 229 -10.89 -12.62 6.08
CA ALA A 229 -11.27 -11.24 6.32
C ALA A 229 -12.74 -10.97 5.96
N ILE A 230 -13.21 -11.51 4.83
CA ILE A 230 -14.61 -11.41 4.40
C ILE A 230 -15.54 -12.08 5.40
N VAL A 231 -15.22 -13.29 5.87
CA VAL A 231 -16.09 -14.03 6.80
C VAL A 231 -16.13 -13.36 8.19
N VAL A 232 -14.99 -12.87 8.67
CA VAL A 232 -14.93 -12.10 9.93
C VAL A 232 -15.71 -10.79 9.82
N ASN A 233 -15.64 -10.11 8.67
CA ASN A 233 -16.43 -8.89 8.44
C ASN A 233 -17.95 -9.16 8.53
N ASP A 234 -18.40 -10.32 8.07
CA ASP A 234 -19.82 -10.63 7.99
C ASP A 234 -20.39 -11.28 9.27
N LEU A 235 -19.57 -12.07 9.99
CA LEU A 235 -20.01 -12.89 11.12
C LEU A 235 -19.34 -12.53 12.46
N GLU A 236 -18.50 -11.50 12.47
CA GLU A 236 -17.70 -11.09 13.62
C GLU A 236 -16.62 -12.11 14.03
N THR A 237 -15.64 -11.65 14.81
CA THR A 237 -14.46 -12.43 15.16
C THR A 237 -14.82 -13.62 16.05
N GLU A 238 -15.67 -13.38 17.05
CA GLU A 238 -16.06 -14.35 18.07
C GLU A 238 -16.70 -15.59 17.45
N TYR A 239 -17.67 -15.41 16.55
CA TYR A 239 -18.36 -16.53 15.89
C TYR A 239 -17.41 -17.35 15.00
N VAL A 240 -16.57 -16.69 14.20
CA VAL A 240 -15.63 -17.39 13.32
C VAL A 240 -14.69 -18.26 14.15
N HIS A 241 -14.19 -17.74 15.27
CA HIS A 241 -13.24 -18.45 16.12
C HIS A 241 -13.86 -19.48 17.08
N GLN A 242 -15.18 -19.64 17.08
CA GLN A 242 -15.80 -20.86 17.61
C GLN A 242 -15.43 -22.08 16.76
N HIS A 243 -15.08 -21.91 15.49
CA HIS A 243 -14.87 -23.00 14.53
C HIS A 243 -13.40 -23.17 14.08
N VAL A 244 -12.57 -22.14 14.21
CA VAL A 244 -11.16 -22.16 13.81
C VAL A 244 -10.29 -21.44 14.83
N GLY A 245 -9.10 -21.98 15.12
CA GLY A 245 -8.15 -21.36 16.05
C GLY A 245 -7.49 -20.09 15.50
N LYS A 246 -6.58 -19.53 16.32
CA LYS A 246 -5.80 -18.31 16.01
C LYS A 246 -4.30 -18.56 15.95
N GLU A 247 -3.85 -19.69 16.48
CA GLU A 247 -2.43 -19.96 16.74
C GLU A 247 -1.76 -20.74 15.60
N PRO A 248 -0.44 -20.61 15.42
CA PRO A 248 0.31 -21.46 14.51
C PRO A 248 0.29 -22.91 14.99
N SER A 249 0.32 -23.87 14.05
CA SER A 249 0.34 -25.30 14.38
C SER A 249 1.71 -25.82 14.82
N GLY A 250 2.80 -25.08 14.57
CA GLY A 250 4.17 -25.60 14.68
C GLY A 250 4.53 -26.72 13.68
N LEU A 251 3.58 -27.13 12.83
CA LEU A 251 3.68 -28.24 11.89
C LEU A 251 3.59 -27.75 10.44
N ARG A 252 4.13 -28.54 9.49
CA ARG A 252 4.06 -28.20 8.06
C ARG A 252 2.61 -28.10 7.58
N PHE A 253 2.37 -27.18 6.64
CA PHE A 253 1.05 -26.76 6.12
C PHE A 253 0.19 -27.85 5.46
N SER A 254 0.74 -29.04 5.16
CA SER A 254 0.09 -30.07 4.36
C SER A 254 -0.69 -31.12 5.16
N LYS A 255 -0.62 -31.10 6.49
CA LYS A 255 -1.31 -32.08 7.33
C LYS A 255 -2.63 -31.52 7.85
N LEU A 256 -3.70 -32.30 7.72
CA LEU A 256 -5.01 -32.01 8.28
C LEU A 256 -5.00 -32.38 9.76
N PHE A 257 -4.47 -31.50 10.60
CA PHE A 257 -4.50 -31.65 12.05
C PHE A 257 -5.43 -30.63 12.68
N LEU A 258 -6.06 -31.07 13.76
CA LEU A 258 -6.84 -30.25 14.68
C LEU A 258 -5.97 -29.94 15.90
N ASN A 259 -6.29 -28.85 16.57
CA ASN A 259 -5.75 -28.51 17.88
C ASN A 259 -6.45 -29.34 18.98
N GLU A 260 -6.08 -29.09 20.23
CA GLU A 260 -6.66 -29.78 21.40
C GLU A 260 -8.16 -29.52 21.59
N ASP A 261 -8.71 -28.47 20.94
CA ASP A 261 -10.13 -28.13 20.96
C ASP A 261 -10.92 -28.70 19.77
N ASP A 262 -10.34 -29.66 19.04
CA ASP A 262 -10.91 -30.25 17.81
C ASP A 262 -11.20 -29.22 16.70
N LYS A 263 -10.44 -28.12 16.65
CA LYS A 263 -10.53 -27.07 15.62
C LYS A 263 -9.27 -27.04 14.76
N PRO A 264 -9.34 -26.66 13.48
CA PRO A 264 -8.13 -26.35 12.74
C PRO A 264 -7.37 -25.20 13.40
N HIS A 265 -6.04 -25.28 13.44
CA HIS A 265 -5.19 -24.32 14.18
C HIS A 265 -5.41 -22.84 13.79
N ASN A 266 -5.55 -22.55 12.49
CA ASN A 266 -5.78 -21.19 12.00
C ASN A 266 -6.33 -21.18 10.57
N PRO A 267 -6.88 -20.05 10.08
CA PRO A 267 -7.42 -19.94 8.72
C PRO A 267 -6.39 -20.06 7.58
N MET A 268 -5.09 -20.04 7.89
CA MET A 268 -4.03 -20.06 6.88
C MET A 268 -3.62 -21.48 6.46
N VAL A 269 -3.98 -22.50 7.24
CA VAL A 269 -3.81 -23.91 6.84
C VAL A 269 -5.01 -24.41 6.01
N ASN A 270 -4.83 -25.50 5.27
CA ASN A 270 -5.88 -26.02 4.39
C ASN A 270 -7.17 -26.38 5.16
N ALA A 271 -7.05 -27.05 6.31
CA ALA A 271 -8.20 -27.40 7.16
C ALA A 271 -8.98 -26.16 7.62
N GLY A 272 -8.29 -25.12 8.09
CA GLY A 272 -8.92 -23.88 8.53
C GLY A 272 -9.57 -23.11 7.39
N ALA A 273 -8.97 -23.10 6.21
CA ALA A 273 -9.56 -22.47 5.03
C ALA A 273 -10.85 -23.18 4.55
N ILE A 274 -10.94 -24.50 4.72
CA ILE A 274 -12.16 -25.27 4.42
C ILE A 274 -13.27 -24.87 5.40
N VAL A 275 -12.97 -24.87 6.71
CA VAL A 275 -13.93 -24.43 7.75
C VAL A 275 -14.39 -22.99 7.51
N VAL A 276 -13.47 -22.06 7.28
CA VAL A 276 -13.83 -20.65 6.97
C VAL A 276 -14.73 -20.57 5.74
N THR A 277 -14.49 -21.39 4.72
CA THR A 277 -15.34 -21.40 3.52
C THR A 277 -16.75 -21.94 3.83
N SER A 278 -16.92 -22.88 4.76
CA SER A 278 -18.25 -23.39 5.13
C SER A 278 -19.08 -22.44 5.99
N LEU A 279 -18.45 -21.44 6.62
CA LEU A 279 -19.17 -20.46 7.43
C LEU A 279 -19.96 -19.45 6.59
N LYS A 280 -19.59 -19.28 5.32
CA LYS A 280 -20.24 -18.33 4.40
C LYS A 280 -21.14 -19.08 3.41
N LYS A 281 -22.37 -18.60 3.29
CA LYS A 281 -23.32 -19.01 2.23
C LYS A 281 -22.99 -18.35 0.90
#